data_AF-A0A2P8WMA4-F1
#
_entry.id   AF-A0A2P8WMA4-F1
#
_cell.length_a   1.000
_cell.length_b   1.000
_cell.length_c   1.000
_cell.angle_alpha   90.00
_cell.angle_beta   90.00
_cell.angle_gamma   90.00
#
_symmetry.space_group_name_H-M   'P 1'
#
loop_
_entity.id
_entity.type
_entity.pdbx_description
1 polymer ?
#
loop_
_entity_poly.entity_id
_entity_poly.type
_entity_poly.pdbx_seq_one_letter_code
_entity_poly.pdbx_strand_id
1 'polypeptide(L)'
;MSTNQPLTRLGSAAALIGAILLFVSTLLHPLDSDPNDAPAAFAEYAADSLWVWSHLGQFLGVAGLGMALVALATTFESGRAAAWGRIGWAGAAAIIAVAAALQAVDGVALKVMVDRWAAATGEARMFAFEAAFAVRQIEIGLASLLSLLSGCTLIIFGVSLVFSSRYPLWLGWLGLLGGLGLVATGAAQASTGFSDLAMTLSMLASSVFLIWAILVGIFMWRLAPRLAGDRDAAKQRQTADGVATGIERSL
;
A
#
# COMPACT_ATOMS: atom_id res chain seq x y z
N MET A 1 -2.77 -19.67 20.82
CA MET A 1 -1.81 -18.54 20.85
C MET A 1 -2.50 -17.34 20.19
N SER A 2 -2.63 -16.18 20.84
CA SER A 2 -3.23 -15.02 20.14
C SER A 2 -2.22 -14.40 19.19
N THR A 3 -2.60 -14.39 17.91
CA THR A 3 -1.79 -14.09 16.72
C THR A 3 -1.27 -12.64 16.65
N ASN A 4 -1.74 -11.74 17.53
CA ASN A 4 -1.50 -10.30 17.41
C ASN A 4 -0.02 -9.87 17.52
N GLN A 5 0.76 -10.42 18.45
CA GLN A 5 2.18 -10.06 18.60
C GLN A 5 3.05 -10.54 17.42
N PRO A 6 3.02 -11.83 17.02
CA PRO A 6 3.77 -12.25 15.84
C PRO A 6 3.29 -11.51 14.59
N LEU A 7 1.99 -11.24 14.46
CA LEU A 7 1.43 -10.45 13.36
C LEU A 7 1.93 -8.99 13.38
N THR A 8 2.05 -8.36 14.54
CA THR A 8 2.58 -6.99 14.66
C THR A 8 4.04 -6.93 14.22
N ARG A 9 4.88 -7.90 14.63
CA ARG A 9 6.28 -7.98 14.19
C ARG A 9 6.39 -8.24 12.69
N LEU A 10 5.58 -9.16 12.16
CA LEU A 10 5.52 -9.43 10.73
C LEU A 10 5.10 -8.19 9.95
N GLY A 11 4.08 -7.48 10.42
CA GLY A 11 3.61 -6.22 9.84
C GLY A 11 4.68 -5.13 9.85
N SER A 12 5.42 -4.97 10.93
CA SER A 12 6.56 -4.05 11.01
C SER A 12 7.66 -4.37 10.00
N ALA A 13 8.03 -5.64 9.88
CA ALA A 13 9.02 -6.07 8.89
C ALA A 13 8.50 -5.87 7.45
N ALA A 14 7.23 -6.21 7.21
CA ALA A 14 6.57 -6.02 5.93
C ALA A 14 6.49 -4.53 5.53
N ALA A 15 6.28 -3.62 6.49
CA ALA A 15 6.29 -2.18 6.23
C ALA A 15 7.65 -1.72 5.70
N LEU A 16 8.73 -2.14 6.37
CA LEU A 16 10.09 -1.74 6.00
C LEU A 16 10.53 -2.39 4.67
N ILE A 17 10.38 -3.70 4.55
CA ILE A 17 10.78 -4.46 3.36
C ILE A 17 9.93 -4.01 2.16
N GLY A 18 8.61 -3.86 2.36
CA GLY A 18 7.70 -3.39 1.33
C GLY A 18 8.05 -1.98 0.83
N ALA A 19 8.36 -1.06 1.75
CA ALA A 19 8.82 0.29 1.39
C ALA A 19 10.12 0.28 0.58
N ILE A 20 11.11 -0.52 0.99
CA ILE A 20 12.40 -0.65 0.29
C ILE A 20 12.18 -1.25 -1.11
N LEU A 21 11.42 -2.35 -1.20
CA LEU A 21 11.13 -2.99 -2.48
C LEU A 21 10.40 -2.04 -3.43
N LEU A 22 9.37 -1.33 -2.95
CA LEU A 22 8.65 -0.37 -3.77
C LEU A 22 9.58 0.74 -4.26
N PHE A 23 10.34 1.36 -3.36
CA PHE A 23 11.26 2.44 -3.70
C PHE A 23 12.32 2.01 -4.71
N VAL A 24 13.02 0.91 -4.45
CA VAL A 24 14.08 0.41 -5.36
C VAL A 24 13.49 0.02 -6.71
N SER A 25 12.32 -0.62 -6.73
CA SER A 25 11.69 -1.02 -7.99
C SER A 25 11.20 0.18 -8.80
N THR A 26 10.74 1.24 -8.14
CA THR A 26 10.43 2.53 -8.80
C THR A 26 11.68 3.21 -9.34
N LEU A 27 12.83 3.12 -8.67
CA LEU A 27 14.10 3.63 -9.21
C LEU A 27 14.60 2.86 -10.44
N LEU A 28 14.26 1.57 -10.55
CA LEU A 28 14.60 0.74 -11.70
C LEU A 28 13.59 0.87 -12.85
N HIS A 29 12.48 1.59 -12.65
CA HIS A 29 11.48 1.81 -13.68
C HIS A 29 11.95 2.94 -14.63
N PRO A 30 11.82 2.76 -15.96
CA PRO A 30 12.19 3.80 -16.93
C PRO A 30 11.30 5.04 -16.79
N LEU A 31 11.91 6.23 -16.80
CA LEU A 31 11.25 7.51 -16.48
C LEU A 31 11.81 8.68 -17.33
N ASP A 32 12.56 8.39 -18.39
CA ASP A 32 13.20 9.44 -19.20
C ASP A 32 12.19 10.11 -20.16
N SER A 33 11.25 9.33 -20.71
CA SER A 33 10.20 9.85 -21.59
C SER A 33 8.99 10.34 -20.79
N ASP A 34 8.36 11.42 -21.28
CA ASP A 34 7.07 11.86 -20.77
C ASP A 34 6.03 10.74 -20.93
N PRO A 35 5.42 10.22 -19.85
CA PRO A 35 4.42 9.17 -19.95
C PRO A 35 3.15 9.58 -20.72
N ASN A 36 2.91 10.88 -20.95
CA ASN A 36 1.85 11.37 -21.84
C ASN A 36 2.24 11.38 -23.32
N ASP A 37 3.52 11.29 -23.67
CA ASP A 37 3.98 11.02 -25.03
C ASP A 37 4.03 9.50 -25.25
N ALA A 38 2.87 8.92 -25.58
CA ALA A 38 2.75 7.48 -25.72
C ALA A 38 3.75 6.85 -26.71
N PRO A 39 4.00 7.41 -27.91
CA PRO A 39 5.06 6.91 -28.79
C PRO A 39 6.46 6.87 -28.14
N ALA A 40 6.88 7.95 -27.47
CA ALA A 40 8.19 7.98 -26.81
C ALA A 40 8.27 7.00 -25.64
N ALA A 41 7.28 7.05 -24.75
CA ALA A 41 7.19 6.15 -23.60
C ALA A 41 7.16 4.68 -24.02
N PHE A 42 6.34 4.30 -25.00
CA PHE A 42 6.28 2.90 -25.46
C PHE A 42 7.61 2.43 -26.06
N ALA A 43 8.37 3.32 -26.72
CA ALA A 43 9.67 2.97 -27.28
C ALA A 43 10.69 2.70 -26.16
N GLU A 44 10.70 3.53 -25.11
CA GLU A 44 11.50 3.32 -23.91
C GLU A 44 11.13 1.99 -23.22
N TYR A 45 9.83 1.71 -23.06
CA TYR A 45 9.36 0.52 -22.36
C TYR A 45 9.69 -0.75 -23.13
N ALA A 46 9.62 -0.70 -24.47
CA ALA A 46 10.01 -1.82 -25.31
C ALA A 46 11.52 -2.12 -25.21
N ALA A 47 12.34 -1.07 -25.09
CA ALA A 47 13.79 -1.18 -24.96
C ALA A 47 14.24 -1.62 -23.55
N ASP A 48 13.41 -1.41 -22.53
CA ASP A 48 13.76 -1.71 -21.14
C ASP A 48 13.65 -3.22 -20.81
N SER A 49 14.76 -3.81 -20.36
CA SER A 49 14.85 -5.23 -20.00
C SER A 49 14.39 -5.53 -18.58
N LEU A 50 14.27 -4.51 -17.72
CA LEU A 50 13.86 -4.62 -16.33
C LEU A 50 12.37 -4.37 -16.14
N TRP A 51 11.64 -3.89 -17.15
CA TRP A 51 10.25 -3.49 -17.10
C TRP A 51 9.38 -4.46 -16.29
N VAL A 52 9.35 -5.74 -16.67
CA VAL A 52 8.52 -6.73 -15.98
C VAL A 52 8.97 -6.90 -14.52
N TRP A 53 10.28 -6.91 -14.26
CA TRP A 53 10.86 -7.16 -12.95
C TRP A 53 10.68 -5.99 -11.99
N SER A 54 10.80 -4.75 -12.46
CA SER A 54 10.50 -3.56 -11.66
C SER A 54 9.03 -3.55 -11.25
N HIS A 55 8.11 -3.87 -12.16
CA HIS A 55 6.68 -3.98 -11.85
C HIS A 55 6.35 -5.10 -10.86
N LEU A 56 6.94 -6.30 -11.01
CA LEU A 56 6.80 -7.37 -10.02
C LEU A 56 7.36 -6.96 -8.64
N GLY A 57 8.47 -6.23 -8.62
CA GLY A 57 9.03 -5.66 -7.40
C GLY A 57 8.13 -4.60 -6.76
N GLN A 58 7.51 -3.72 -7.56
CA GLN A 58 6.51 -2.76 -7.11
C GLN A 58 5.29 -3.47 -6.52
N PHE A 59 4.79 -4.52 -7.17
CA PHE A 59 3.69 -5.35 -6.63
C PHE A 59 4.04 -5.91 -5.24
N LEU A 60 5.20 -6.56 -5.11
CA LEU A 60 5.64 -7.11 -3.82
C LEU A 60 5.81 -6.02 -2.75
N GLY A 61 6.30 -4.85 -3.16
CA GLY A 61 6.38 -3.66 -2.31
C GLY A 61 5.01 -3.22 -1.77
N VAL A 62 4.05 -2.99 -2.67
CA VAL A 62 2.68 -2.60 -2.31
C VAL A 62 1.97 -3.69 -1.50
N ALA A 63 2.17 -4.97 -1.85
CA ALA A 63 1.62 -6.10 -1.10
C ALA A 63 2.17 -6.14 0.33
N GLY A 64 3.48 -5.93 0.51
CA GLY A 64 4.10 -5.82 1.84
C GLY A 64 3.54 -4.67 2.67
N LEU A 65 3.35 -3.49 2.05
CA LEU A 65 2.72 -2.34 2.70
C LEU A 65 1.25 -2.62 3.06
N GLY A 66 0.48 -3.27 2.20
CA GLY A 66 -0.89 -3.70 2.49
C GLY A 66 -0.95 -4.69 3.66
N MET A 67 -0.02 -5.65 3.73
CA MET A 67 0.09 -6.59 4.85
C MET A 67 0.46 -5.88 6.16
N ALA A 68 1.28 -4.82 6.10
CA ALA A 68 1.56 -3.98 7.26
C ALA A 68 0.31 -3.25 7.76
N LEU A 69 -0.52 -2.72 6.86
CA LEU A 69 -1.81 -2.09 7.19
C LEU A 69 -2.79 -3.09 7.81
N VAL A 70 -2.85 -4.32 7.28
CA VAL A 70 -3.63 -5.42 7.86
C VAL A 70 -3.19 -5.69 9.30
N ALA A 71 -1.88 -5.75 9.54
CA ALA A 71 -1.34 -5.94 10.88
C ALA A 71 -1.62 -4.74 11.79
N LEU A 72 -1.51 -3.51 11.29
CA LEU A 72 -1.84 -2.28 12.02
C LEU A 72 -3.30 -2.29 12.51
N ALA A 73 -4.25 -2.76 11.71
CA ALA A 73 -5.65 -2.85 12.11
C ALA A 73 -5.86 -3.69 13.40
N THR A 74 -4.96 -4.63 13.67
CA THR A 74 -5.02 -5.52 14.85
C THR A 74 -4.37 -4.92 16.10
N THR A 75 -3.67 -3.79 15.99
CA THR A 75 -2.97 -3.17 17.12
C THR A 75 -3.80 -2.10 17.83
N PHE A 76 -5.01 -1.78 17.36
CA PHE A 76 -5.88 -0.81 18.02
C PHE A 76 -6.61 -1.42 19.21
N GLU A 77 -6.75 -0.66 20.29
CA GLU A 77 -7.63 -0.98 21.41
C GLU A 77 -9.11 -0.93 21.02
N SER A 78 -9.94 -1.65 21.79
CA SER A 78 -11.38 -1.68 21.60
C SER A 78 -11.99 -0.26 21.65
N GLY A 79 -12.95 0.02 20.77
CA GLY A 79 -13.62 1.30 20.69
C GLY A 79 -13.53 1.89 19.28
N ARG A 80 -13.48 3.22 19.19
CA ARG A 80 -13.50 3.96 17.92
C ARG A 80 -12.29 3.63 17.04
N ALA A 81 -11.10 3.56 17.62
CA ALA A 81 -9.87 3.23 16.89
C ALA A 81 -9.98 1.86 16.20
N ALA A 82 -10.40 0.82 16.92
CA ALA A 82 -10.62 -0.51 16.33
C ALA A 82 -11.74 -0.56 15.29
N ALA A 83 -12.82 0.22 15.45
CA ALA A 83 -13.91 0.26 14.47
C ALA A 83 -13.42 0.78 13.10
N TRP A 84 -12.70 1.90 13.10
CA TRP A 84 -12.07 2.43 11.89
C TRP A 84 -10.97 1.50 11.36
N GLY A 85 -10.15 0.91 12.23
CA GLY A 85 -9.11 -0.04 11.85
C GLY A 85 -9.65 -1.24 11.08
N ARG A 86 -10.84 -1.75 11.44
CA ARG A 86 -11.49 -2.85 10.70
C ARG A 86 -11.95 -2.45 9.30
N ILE A 87 -12.41 -1.22 9.11
CA ILE A 87 -12.73 -0.70 7.77
C ILE A 87 -11.43 -0.54 6.96
N GLY A 88 -10.37 -0.02 7.59
CA GLY A 88 -9.05 0.11 6.98
C GLY A 88 -8.45 -1.23 6.56
N TRP A 89 -8.71 -2.30 7.31
CA TRP A 89 -8.30 -3.67 6.94
C TRP A 89 -8.89 -4.11 5.59
N ALA A 90 -10.17 -3.84 5.34
CA ALA A 90 -10.81 -4.16 4.06
C ALA A 90 -10.21 -3.33 2.91
N GLY A 91 -9.93 -2.05 3.18
CA GLY A 91 -9.20 -1.18 2.25
C GLY A 91 -7.82 -1.71 1.90
N ALA A 92 -7.05 -2.17 2.90
CA ALA A 92 -5.73 -2.76 2.69
C ALA A 92 -5.77 -4.01 1.81
N ALA A 93 -6.74 -4.91 2.02
CA ALA A 93 -6.92 -6.08 1.15
C ALA A 93 -7.27 -5.68 -0.29
N ALA A 94 -8.14 -4.68 -0.46
CA ALA A 94 -8.51 -4.16 -1.77
C ALA A 94 -7.33 -3.49 -2.48
N ILE A 95 -6.45 -2.77 -1.77
CA ILE A 95 -5.22 -2.20 -2.34
C ILE A 95 -4.34 -3.29 -2.95
N ILE A 96 -4.13 -4.41 -2.24
CA ILE A 96 -3.31 -5.52 -2.74
C ILE A 96 -3.92 -6.09 -4.03
N ALA A 97 -5.25 -6.28 -4.06
CA ALA A 97 -5.94 -6.82 -5.22
C ALA A 97 -5.87 -5.87 -6.44
N VAL A 98 -6.11 -4.57 -6.23
CA VAL A 98 -6.04 -3.56 -7.30
C VAL A 98 -4.59 -3.39 -7.78
N ALA A 99 -3.61 -3.44 -6.88
CA ALA A 99 -2.20 -3.41 -7.25
C ALA A 99 -1.80 -4.63 -8.09
N ALA A 100 -2.28 -5.83 -7.75
CA ALA A 100 -2.06 -7.02 -8.58
C ALA A 100 -2.65 -6.84 -9.99
N ALA A 101 -3.87 -6.31 -10.08
CA ALA A 101 -4.51 -6.02 -11.36
C ALA A 101 -3.75 -4.96 -12.18
N LEU A 102 -3.33 -3.87 -11.53
CA LEU A 102 -2.52 -2.84 -12.16
C LEU A 102 -1.24 -3.43 -12.74
N GLN A 103 -0.50 -4.21 -11.95
CA GLN A 103 0.79 -4.76 -12.35
C GLN A 103 0.67 -5.86 -13.42
N ALA A 104 -0.47 -6.56 -13.48
CA ALA A 104 -0.79 -7.46 -14.58
C ALA A 104 -1.04 -6.71 -15.90
N VAL A 105 -1.64 -5.51 -15.83
CA VAL A 105 -1.89 -4.67 -17.00
C VAL A 105 -0.63 -3.92 -17.44
N ASP A 106 0.03 -3.25 -16.50
CA ASP A 106 1.18 -2.37 -16.71
C ASP A 106 2.48 -3.16 -16.94
N GLY A 107 2.87 -3.93 -15.93
CA GLY A 107 4.13 -4.68 -15.95
C GLY A 107 4.15 -5.82 -16.96
N VAL A 108 3.00 -6.47 -17.20
CA VAL A 108 2.96 -7.71 -17.99
C VAL A 108 2.29 -7.50 -19.34
N ALA A 109 1.01 -7.08 -19.38
CA ALA A 109 0.29 -6.97 -20.63
C ALA A 109 0.85 -5.85 -21.52
N LEU A 110 1.07 -4.65 -20.95
CA LEU A 110 1.58 -3.53 -21.73
C LEU A 110 2.96 -3.83 -22.32
N LYS A 111 3.86 -4.51 -21.57
CA LYS A 111 5.16 -4.92 -22.11
C LYS A 111 5.05 -5.74 -23.39
N VAL A 112 4.17 -6.74 -23.38
CA VAL A 112 3.92 -7.58 -24.57
C VAL A 112 3.41 -6.73 -25.73
N MET A 113 2.55 -5.76 -25.46
CA MET A 113 1.95 -4.92 -26.48
C MET A 113 2.96 -3.93 -27.08
N VAL A 114 3.78 -3.27 -26.26
CA VAL A 114 4.79 -2.33 -26.74
C VAL A 114 5.92 -3.04 -27.49
N ASP A 115 6.29 -4.26 -27.09
CA ASP A 115 7.28 -5.08 -27.82
C ASP A 115 6.78 -5.49 -29.21
N ARG A 116 5.50 -5.88 -29.29
CA ARG A 116 4.85 -6.18 -30.58
C ARG A 116 4.78 -4.95 -31.47
N TRP A 117 4.42 -3.79 -30.89
CA TRP A 117 4.40 -2.53 -31.62
C TRP A 117 5.80 -2.15 -32.13
N ALA A 118 6.83 -2.27 -31.28
CA ALA A 118 8.21 -1.96 -31.63
C ALA A 118 8.73 -2.82 -32.79
N ALA A 119 8.38 -4.11 -32.81
CA ALA A 119 8.76 -5.05 -33.87
C ALA A 119 7.92 -4.94 -35.17
N ALA A 120 6.76 -4.30 -35.12
CA ALA A 120 5.86 -4.19 -36.27
C ALA A 120 6.28 -3.09 -37.25
N THR A 121 5.95 -3.28 -38.54
CA THR A 121 6.20 -2.34 -39.64
C THR A 121 4.94 -2.11 -40.47
N GLY A 122 4.89 -0.99 -41.22
CA GLY A 122 3.75 -0.68 -42.09
C GLY A 122 2.44 -0.53 -41.33
N GLU A 123 1.32 -0.92 -41.95
CA GLU A 123 -0.02 -0.81 -41.35
C GLU A 123 -0.16 -1.59 -40.04
N ALA A 124 0.50 -2.74 -39.90
CA ALA A 124 0.47 -3.54 -38.69
C ALA A 124 1.02 -2.78 -37.46
N ARG A 125 1.96 -1.84 -37.67
CA ARG A 125 2.50 -1.00 -36.60
C ARG A 125 1.45 -0.05 -36.05
N MET A 126 0.60 0.52 -36.91
CA MET A 126 -0.48 1.40 -36.45
C MET A 126 -1.50 0.64 -35.59
N PHE A 127 -1.93 -0.55 -36.03
CA PHE A 127 -2.86 -1.37 -35.23
C PHE A 127 -2.25 -1.86 -33.91
N ALA A 128 -0.97 -2.23 -33.90
CA ALA A 128 -0.28 -2.61 -32.67
C ALA A 128 -0.16 -1.43 -31.69
N PHE A 129 0.05 -0.20 -32.20
CA PHE A 129 0.09 1.00 -31.39
C PHE A 129 -1.26 1.26 -30.70
N GLU A 130 -2.36 1.27 -31.46
CA GLU A 130 -3.70 1.51 -30.90
C GLU A 130 -4.07 0.45 -29.84
N ALA A 131 -3.68 -0.80 -30.07
CA ALA A 131 -3.90 -1.86 -29.10
C ALA A 131 -3.06 -1.68 -27.82
N ALA A 132 -1.79 -1.26 -27.93
CA ALA A 132 -0.97 -0.90 -26.76
C ALA A 132 -1.52 0.34 -26.03
N PHE A 133 -1.99 1.34 -26.78
CA PHE A 133 -2.59 2.54 -26.24
C PHE A 133 -3.88 2.25 -25.46
N ALA A 134 -4.72 1.34 -25.95
CA ALA A 134 -5.90 0.88 -25.22
C ALA A 134 -5.53 0.21 -23.88
N VAL A 135 -4.47 -0.61 -23.84
CA VAL A 135 -3.97 -1.21 -22.59
C VAL A 135 -3.45 -0.13 -21.62
N ARG A 136 -2.74 0.89 -22.13
CA ARG A 136 -2.33 2.06 -21.35
C ARG A 136 -3.52 2.82 -20.75
N GLN A 137 -4.66 2.93 -21.44
CA GLN A 137 -5.83 3.58 -20.84
C GLN A 137 -6.40 2.78 -19.67
N ILE A 138 -6.36 1.44 -19.74
CA ILE A 138 -6.76 0.57 -18.63
C ILE A 138 -5.79 0.70 -17.45
N GLU A 139 -4.48 0.75 -17.72
CA GLU A 139 -3.44 1.02 -16.73
C GLU A 139 -3.70 2.33 -15.98
N ILE A 140 -3.88 3.44 -16.70
CA ILE A 140 -4.21 4.75 -16.12
C ILE A 140 -5.45 4.65 -15.21
N GLY A 141 -6.49 3.96 -15.68
CA GLY A 141 -7.70 3.71 -14.90
C GLY A 141 -7.41 2.96 -13.59
N LEU A 142 -6.65 1.86 -13.64
CA LEU A 142 -6.28 1.08 -12.45
C LEU A 142 -5.35 1.86 -11.51
N ALA A 143 -4.40 2.62 -12.05
CA ALA A 143 -3.50 3.47 -11.26
C ALA A 143 -4.29 4.55 -10.51
N SER A 144 -5.26 5.19 -11.18
CA SER A 144 -6.14 6.18 -10.55
C SER A 144 -6.96 5.60 -9.40
N LEU A 145 -7.53 4.40 -9.59
CA LEU A 145 -8.31 3.70 -8.58
C LEU A 145 -7.43 3.22 -7.42
N LEU A 146 -6.21 2.76 -7.70
CA LEU A 146 -5.23 2.39 -6.68
C LEU A 146 -4.88 3.59 -5.81
N SER A 147 -4.61 4.76 -6.41
CA SER A 147 -4.31 6.00 -5.70
C SER A 147 -5.49 6.46 -4.83
N LEU A 148 -6.71 6.52 -5.39
CA LEU A 148 -7.93 6.88 -4.64
C LEU A 148 -8.17 5.93 -3.46
N LEU A 149 -8.11 4.63 -3.71
CA LEU A 149 -8.35 3.61 -2.68
C LEU A 149 -7.28 3.66 -1.58
N SER A 150 -6.01 3.85 -1.97
CA SER A 150 -4.90 4.01 -1.03
C SER A 150 -5.09 5.26 -0.18
N GLY A 151 -5.47 6.38 -0.79
CA GLY A 151 -5.76 7.62 -0.07
C GLY A 151 -6.89 7.52 0.93
N CYS A 152 -8.04 6.96 0.52
CA CYS A 152 -9.18 6.70 1.40
C CYS A 152 -8.81 5.76 2.57
N THR A 153 -8.09 4.68 2.28
CA THR A 153 -7.62 3.72 3.30
C THR A 153 -6.67 4.38 4.28
N LEU A 154 -5.75 5.22 3.80
CA LEU A 154 -4.79 5.93 4.64
C LEU A 154 -5.47 6.98 5.52
N ILE A 155 -6.51 7.65 5.01
CA ILE A 155 -7.37 8.55 5.81
C ILE A 155 -8.04 7.75 6.94
N ILE A 156 -8.61 6.59 6.64
CA ILE A 156 -9.27 5.72 7.64
C ILE A 156 -8.28 5.27 8.73
N PHE A 157 -7.06 4.86 8.36
CA PHE A 157 -6.02 4.55 9.34
C PHE A 157 -5.54 5.77 10.11
N GLY A 158 -5.45 6.94 9.47
CA GLY A 158 -5.15 8.21 10.12
C GLY A 158 -6.17 8.54 11.20
N VAL A 159 -7.47 8.40 10.92
CA VAL A 159 -8.56 8.54 11.91
C VAL A 159 -8.41 7.51 13.04
N SER A 160 -8.10 6.26 12.71
CA SER A 160 -7.88 5.20 13.70
C SER A 160 -6.74 5.55 14.67
N LEU A 161 -5.63 6.06 14.14
CA LEU A 161 -4.46 6.50 14.90
C LEU A 161 -4.76 7.72 15.78
N VAL A 162 -5.55 8.68 15.30
CA VAL A 162 -5.98 9.85 16.10
C VAL A 162 -6.80 9.42 17.32
N PHE A 163 -7.64 8.40 17.19
CA PHE A 163 -8.42 7.87 18.33
C PHE A 163 -7.65 6.87 19.20
N SER A 164 -6.42 6.52 18.84
CA SER A 164 -5.65 5.50 19.52
C SER A 164 -4.72 6.12 20.58
N SER A 165 -4.81 5.64 21.82
CA SER A 165 -3.87 5.93 22.91
C SER A 165 -2.50 5.26 22.72
N ARG A 166 -2.41 4.23 21.86
CA ARG A 166 -1.17 3.48 21.59
C ARG A 166 -0.17 4.17 20.65
N TYR A 167 -0.61 5.18 19.92
CA TYR A 167 0.18 5.84 18.87
C TYR A 167 0.18 7.36 19.08
N PRO A 168 1.25 8.07 18.66
CA PRO A 168 1.28 9.53 18.78
C PRO A 168 0.33 10.18 17.77
N LEU A 169 -0.34 11.25 18.20
CA LEU A 169 -1.36 11.96 17.41
C LEU A 169 -0.85 12.45 16.04
N TRP A 170 0.39 12.94 15.98
CA TRP A 170 0.98 13.46 14.75
C TRP A 170 1.09 12.39 13.65
N LEU A 171 1.22 11.11 14.02
CA LEU A 171 1.29 10.01 13.06
C LEU A 171 -0.07 9.80 12.38
N GLY A 172 -1.16 10.03 13.11
CA GLY A 172 -2.51 10.04 12.53
C GLY A 172 -2.72 11.18 11.54
N TRP A 173 -2.30 12.40 11.89
CA TRP A 173 -2.37 13.56 10.99
C TRP A 173 -1.52 13.40 9.73
N LEU A 174 -0.31 12.84 9.85
CA LEU A 174 0.53 12.55 8.70
C LEU A 174 -0.15 11.56 7.74
N GLY A 175 -0.83 10.54 8.27
CA GLY A 175 -1.63 9.61 7.46
C GLY A 175 -2.82 10.29 6.78
N LEU A 176 -3.55 11.15 7.50
CA LEU A 176 -4.67 11.92 6.95
C LEU A 176 -4.23 12.82 5.78
N LEU A 177 -3.17 13.60 5.97
CA LEU A 177 -2.65 14.52 4.95
C LEU A 177 -2.05 13.77 3.76
N GLY A 178 -1.28 12.72 4.01
CA GLY A 178 -0.76 11.85 2.94
C GLY A 178 -1.89 11.19 2.16
N GLY A 179 -2.96 10.78 2.83
CA GLY A 179 -4.12 10.16 2.20
C GLY A 179 -4.89 11.13 1.32
N LEU A 180 -5.06 12.38 1.75
CA LEU A 180 -5.63 13.44 0.90
C LEU A 180 -4.78 13.69 -0.34
N GLY A 181 -3.44 13.65 -0.21
CA GLY A 181 -2.52 13.73 -1.35
C GLY A 181 -2.76 12.60 -2.36
N LEU A 182 -2.88 11.36 -1.90
CA LEU A 182 -3.17 10.21 -2.78
C LEU A 182 -4.57 10.26 -3.41
N VAL A 183 -5.57 10.79 -2.71
CA VAL A 183 -6.90 11.05 -3.31
C VAL A 183 -6.78 12.07 -4.43
N ALA A 184 -6.05 13.16 -4.22
CA ALA A 184 -5.80 14.17 -5.25
C ALA A 184 -5.03 13.59 -6.45
N THR A 185 -4.01 12.76 -6.20
CA THR A 185 -3.29 12.01 -7.24
C THR A 185 -4.24 11.18 -8.08
N GLY A 186 -5.07 10.35 -7.45
CA GLY A 186 -5.97 9.48 -8.19
C GLY A 186 -7.02 10.25 -8.98
N ALA A 187 -7.55 11.35 -8.44
CA ALA A 187 -8.46 12.23 -9.18
C ALA A 187 -7.77 12.90 -10.40
N ALA A 188 -6.53 13.33 -10.25
CA ALA A 188 -5.74 13.90 -11.34
C ALA A 188 -5.45 12.85 -12.43
N GLN A 189 -5.06 11.62 -12.03
CA GLN A 189 -4.84 10.50 -12.95
C GLN A 189 -6.11 10.15 -13.73
N ALA A 190 -7.26 10.05 -13.05
CA ALA A 190 -8.53 9.72 -13.68
C ALA A 190 -9.01 10.77 -14.70
N SER A 191 -8.64 12.04 -14.52
CA SER A 191 -9.11 13.15 -15.36
C SER A 191 -8.11 13.56 -16.44
N THR A 192 -6.82 13.33 -16.24
CA THR A 192 -5.75 13.86 -17.11
C THR A 192 -4.74 12.81 -17.56
N GLY A 193 -4.94 11.54 -17.21
CA GLY A 193 -3.94 10.50 -17.44
C GLY A 193 -2.68 10.75 -16.62
N PHE A 194 -1.51 10.49 -17.21
CA PHE A 194 -0.22 10.68 -16.55
C PHE A 194 0.38 12.06 -16.81
N SER A 195 -0.44 13.11 -16.65
CA SER A 195 0.04 14.50 -16.70
C SER A 195 1.13 14.79 -15.68
N ASP A 196 1.98 15.79 -15.98
CA ASP A 196 3.01 16.29 -15.07
C ASP A 196 2.48 16.56 -13.66
N LEU A 197 1.28 17.14 -13.58
CA LEU A 197 0.61 17.38 -12.31
C LEU A 197 0.27 16.07 -11.59
N ALA A 198 -0.36 15.11 -12.29
CA ALA A 198 -0.70 13.82 -11.73
C ALA A 198 0.54 13.05 -11.25
N MET A 199 1.63 13.09 -12.02
CA MET A 199 2.90 12.44 -11.70
C MET A 199 3.60 13.12 -10.52
N THR A 200 3.64 14.45 -10.50
CA THR A 200 4.21 15.22 -9.38
C THR A 200 3.46 14.96 -8.07
N LEU A 201 2.12 14.98 -8.11
CA LEU A 201 1.28 14.64 -6.97
C LEU A 201 1.53 13.20 -6.52
N SER A 202 1.60 12.25 -7.46
CA SER A 202 1.89 10.84 -7.18
C SER A 202 3.22 10.68 -6.44
N MET A 203 4.30 11.28 -6.96
CA MET A 203 5.63 11.17 -6.37
C MET A 203 5.68 11.74 -4.94
N LEU A 204 5.10 12.93 -4.74
CA LEU A 204 5.04 13.59 -3.43
C LEU A 204 4.21 12.78 -2.43
N ALA A 205 2.98 12.40 -2.81
CA ALA A 205 2.07 11.67 -1.94
C ALA A 205 2.60 10.27 -1.59
N SER A 206 3.19 9.56 -2.57
CA SER A 206 3.81 8.26 -2.36
C SER A 206 5.03 8.33 -1.46
N SER A 207 5.85 9.39 -1.58
CA SER A 207 6.99 9.62 -0.67
C SER A 207 6.53 9.82 0.77
N VAL A 208 5.49 10.64 0.98
CA VAL A 208 4.89 10.83 2.31
C VAL A 208 4.32 9.51 2.85
N PHE A 209 3.64 8.73 2.00
CA PHE A 209 3.11 7.43 2.39
C PHE A 209 4.20 6.44 2.80
N LEU A 210 5.31 6.35 2.05
CA LEU A 210 6.43 5.47 2.38
C LEU A 210 7.06 5.84 3.73
N ILE A 211 7.31 7.14 3.95
CA ILE A 211 7.83 7.65 5.23
C ILE A 211 6.86 7.29 6.36
N TRP A 212 5.57 7.54 6.16
CA TRP A 212 4.54 7.22 7.15
C TRP A 212 4.49 5.72 7.45
N ALA A 213 4.55 4.86 6.44
CA ALA A 213 4.49 3.40 6.60
C ALA A 213 5.70 2.87 7.37
N ILE A 214 6.91 3.38 7.10
CA ILE A 214 8.12 3.06 7.86
C ILE A 214 7.95 3.48 9.33
N LEU A 215 7.48 4.70 9.58
CA LEU A 215 7.26 5.20 10.94
C LEU A 215 6.24 4.33 11.69
N VAL A 216 5.10 4.02 11.07
CA VAL A 216 4.11 3.07 11.60
C VAL A 216 4.76 1.73 11.93
N GLY A 217 5.56 1.18 11.02
CA GLY A 217 6.29 -0.07 11.22
C GLY A 217 7.21 -0.02 12.45
N ILE A 218 7.95 1.07 12.64
CA ILE A 218 8.81 1.30 13.81
C ILE A 218 7.98 1.35 15.10
N PHE A 219 6.84 2.08 15.11
CA PHE A 219 5.97 2.15 16.28
C PHE A 219 5.33 0.80 16.61
N MET A 220 4.87 0.06 15.60
CA MET A 220 4.37 -1.31 15.75
C MET A 220 5.45 -2.23 16.36
N TRP A 221 6.71 -2.10 15.92
CA TRP A 221 7.80 -2.92 16.42
C TRP A 221 8.04 -2.67 17.92
N ARG A 222 8.01 -1.38 18.31
CA ARG A 222 8.12 -0.95 19.72
C ARG A 222 6.92 -1.34 20.57
N LEU A 223 5.74 -1.44 19.97
CA LEU A 223 4.49 -1.82 20.65
C LEU A 223 4.40 -3.33 20.91
N ALA A 224 4.97 -4.16 20.03
CA ALA A 224 4.81 -5.62 20.08
C ALA A 224 5.18 -6.27 21.43
N PRO A 225 6.26 -5.88 22.14
CA PRO A 225 6.56 -6.41 23.48
C PRO A 225 5.51 -6.02 24.54
N ARG A 226 4.94 -4.82 24.47
CA ARG A 226 3.94 -4.33 25.44
C ARG A 226 2.64 -5.13 25.34
N LEU A 227 2.21 -5.44 24.11
CA LEU A 227 1.04 -6.29 23.86
C LEU A 227 1.21 -7.72 24.41
N ALA A 228 2.45 -8.21 24.57
CA ALA A 228 2.70 -9.47 25.27
C ALA A 228 2.56 -9.30 26.78
N GLY A 229 3.21 -8.29 27.36
CA GLY A 229 3.17 -8.01 28.80
C GLY A 229 1.76 -7.78 29.34
N ASP A 230 0.93 -6.99 28.66
CA ASP A 230 -0.45 -6.72 29.06
C ASP A 230 -1.30 -8.01 29.15
N ARG A 231 -1.05 -8.96 28.24
CA ARG A 231 -1.74 -10.26 28.22
C ARG A 231 -1.29 -11.15 29.37
N ASP A 232 0.00 -11.21 29.63
CA ASP A 232 0.52 -12.05 30.72
C ASP A 232 0.05 -11.52 32.08
N ALA A 233 0.04 -10.20 32.26
CA ALA A 233 -0.54 -9.56 33.44
C ALA A 233 -2.06 -9.83 33.57
N ALA A 234 -2.82 -9.77 32.47
CA ALA A 234 -4.25 -10.08 32.49
C ALA A 234 -4.53 -11.53 32.87
N LYS A 235 -3.77 -12.49 32.32
CA LYS A 235 -3.87 -13.91 32.69
C LYS A 235 -3.55 -14.14 34.15
N GLN A 236 -2.49 -13.50 34.67
CA GLN A 236 -2.09 -13.62 36.08
C GLN A 236 -3.19 -13.11 37.03
N ARG A 237 -3.83 -11.98 36.71
CA ARG A 237 -4.98 -11.48 37.48
C ARG A 237 -6.14 -12.46 37.45
N GLN A 238 -6.49 -12.97 36.26
CA GLN A 238 -7.59 -13.92 36.11
C GLN A 238 -7.35 -15.24 36.86
N THR A 239 -6.11 -15.72 36.91
CA THR A 239 -5.74 -16.88 37.74
C THR A 239 -5.81 -16.57 39.23
N ALA A 240 -5.38 -15.38 39.66
CA ALA A 240 -5.45 -14.98 41.07
C ALA A 240 -6.91 -14.86 41.56
N ASP A 241 -7.77 -14.23 40.76
CA ASP A 241 -9.20 -14.08 41.06
C ASP A 241 -9.92 -15.44 41.06
N GLY A 242 -9.56 -16.35 40.15
CA GLY A 242 -10.07 -17.71 40.11
C GLY A 242 -9.68 -18.56 41.33
N VAL A 243 -8.46 -18.38 41.85
CA VAL A 243 -8.00 -19.04 43.08
C VAL A 243 -8.73 -18.46 44.29
N ALA A 244 -8.88 -17.14 44.39
CA ALA A 244 -9.60 -16.50 45.49
C ALA A 244 -11.07 -16.94 45.57
N THR A 245 -11.76 -16.95 44.43
CA THR A 245 -13.17 -17.40 44.34
C THR A 245 -13.34 -18.91 44.56
N GLY A 246 -12.32 -19.73 44.28
CA GLY A 246 -12.32 -21.16 44.60
C GLY A 246 -12.16 -21.46 46.10
N ILE A 247 -11.34 -20.66 46.80
CA ILE A 247 -11.15 -20.77 48.26
C ILE A 247 -12.44 -20.36 48.99
N GLU A 248 -13.11 -19.29 48.57
CA GLU A 248 -14.37 -18.86 49.20
C GLU A 248 -15.54 -19.85 49.02
N ARG A 249 -15.50 -20.71 47.99
CA ARG A 249 -16.54 -21.73 47.75
C ARG A 249 -16.28 -23.07 48.44
N SER A 250 -15.11 -23.24 49.06
CA SER A 250 -14.69 -24.47 49.73
C SER A 250 -14.70 -24.36 51.27
N LEU A 251 -15.15 -23.21 51.78
CA LEU A 251 -15.48 -22.94 53.18
C LEU A 251 -17.01 -22.92 53.35
#